data_AF-A0A535NXS4-F1
#
_entry.id   AF-A0A535NXS4-F1
#
_cell.length_a   1.000
_cell.length_b   1.000
_cell.length_c   1.000
_cell.angle_alpha   90.00
_cell.angle_beta   90.00
_cell.angle_gamma   90.00
#
_symmetry.space_group_name_H-M   'P 1'
#
loop_
_entity.id
_entity.type
_entity.pdbx_description
1 polymer ?
#
loop_
_entity_poly.entity_id
_entity_poly.type
_entity_poly.pdbx_seq_one_letter_code
_entity_poly.pdbx_strand_id
1 'polypeptide(L)'
;MTDREELAGFATGVVGKVTPIAAAGDEGRVNRRLIRALADEGLLPRLFPRRAGGTREAGVSAADLCVVRESLGWASTLAENAIAIQTLGAYPIVL
;
A
#
# COMPACT_ATOMS: atom_id res chain seq x y z
N MET A 1 -19.74 -1.34 8.13
CA MET A 1 -18.27 -1.48 8.06
C MET A 1 -17.68 -0.12 8.37
N THR A 2 -16.64 -0.07 9.18
CA THR A 2 -15.85 1.15 9.40
C THR A 2 -14.90 1.37 8.21
N ASP A 3 -14.50 2.62 7.95
CA ASP A 3 -13.53 2.96 6.89
C ASP A 3 -12.24 2.12 6.95
N ARG A 4 -11.84 1.66 8.14
CA ARG A 4 -10.67 0.79 8.33
C ARG A 4 -10.90 -0.63 7.87
N GLU A 5 -12.06 -1.20 8.14
CA GLU A 5 -12.42 -2.54 7.69
C GLU A 5 -12.50 -2.58 6.16
N GLU A 6 -13.03 -1.52 5.53
CA GLU A 6 -13.03 -1.37 4.07
C GLU A 6 -11.61 -1.32 3.51
N LEU A 7 -10.74 -0.54 4.15
CA LEU A 7 -9.35 -0.40 3.72
C LEU A 7 -8.58 -1.73 3.89
N ALA A 8 -8.82 -2.47 4.97
CA ALA A 8 -8.24 -3.79 5.23
C ALA A 8 -8.69 -4.82 4.18
N GLY A 9 -10.01 -4.89 3.93
CA GLY A 9 -10.59 -5.78 2.93
C GLY A 9 -10.07 -5.46 1.52
N PHE A 10 -9.94 -4.18 1.20
CA PHE A 10 -9.34 -3.74 -0.06
C PHE A 10 -7.87 -4.18 -0.18
N ALA A 11 -7.05 -3.95 0.86
CA ALA A 11 -5.65 -4.37 0.88
C ALA A 11 -5.50 -5.90 0.74
N THR A 12 -6.37 -6.67 1.40
CA THR A 12 -6.43 -8.14 1.30
C THR A 12 -6.75 -8.59 -0.13
N GLY A 13 -7.69 -7.93 -0.81
CA GLY A 13 -7.99 -8.21 -2.21
C GLY A 13 -6.84 -7.90 -3.16
N VAL A 14 -6.12 -6.80 -2.92
CA VAL A 14 -4.96 -6.40 -3.74
C VAL A 14 -3.78 -7.34 -3.54
N VAL A 15 -3.44 -7.70 -2.30
CA VAL A 15 -2.26 -8.53 -2.04
C VAL A 15 -2.35 -9.88 -2.73
N GLY A 16 -3.55 -10.50 -2.76
CA GLY A 16 -3.76 -11.76 -3.47
C GLY A 16 -3.36 -11.71 -4.95
N LYS A 17 -3.52 -10.54 -5.60
CA LYS A 17 -3.15 -10.33 -7.02
C LYS A 17 -1.67 -10.02 -7.21
N VAL A 18 -1.05 -9.28 -6.28
CA VAL A 18 0.33 -8.81 -6.43
C VAL A 18 1.37 -9.73 -5.81
N THR A 19 0.98 -10.72 -4.98
CA THR A 19 1.91 -11.68 -4.37
C THR A 19 2.86 -12.36 -5.36
N PRO A 20 2.41 -12.86 -6.54
CA PRO A 20 3.33 -13.44 -7.53
C PRO A 20 4.34 -12.42 -8.07
N ILE A 21 3.93 -11.17 -8.25
CA ILE A 21 4.80 -10.07 -8.72
C ILE A 21 5.83 -9.72 -7.64
N ALA A 22 5.41 -9.75 -6.38
CA ALA A 22 6.29 -9.52 -5.24
C ALA A 22 7.37 -10.60 -5.14
N ALA A 23 6.98 -11.88 -5.27
CA ALA A 23 7.89 -13.02 -5.21
C ALA A 23 8.90 -13.07 -6.38
N ALA A 24 8.57 -12.46 -7.52
CA ALA A 24 9.44 -12.38 -8.70
C ALA A 24 10.46 -11.20 -8.66
N GLY A 25 10.57 -10.49 -7.52
CA GLY A 25 11.54 -9.41 -7.35
C GLY A 25 12.95 -9.90 -7.07
N ASP A 26 13.95 -9.13 -7.49
CA ASP A 26 15.35 -9.40 -7.16
C ASP A 26 15.68 -8.93 -5.73
N GLU A 27 16.37 -9.77 -4.96
CA GLU A 27 16.81 -9.43 -3.60
C GLU A 27 17.73 -8.20 -3.60
N GLY A 28 17.57 -7.31 -2.60
CA GLY A 28 18.37 -6.08 -2.50
C GLY A 28 18.10 -5.04 -3.60
N ARG A 29 17.03 -5.20 -4.38
CA ARG A 29 16.59 -4.25 -5.39
C ARG A 29 15.15 -3.81 -5.17
N VAL A 30 14.86 -2.58 -5.56
CA VAL A 30 13.47 -2.09 -5.58
C VAL A 30 12.72 -2.80 -6.70
N ASN A 31 11.69 -3.57 -6.33
CA ASN A 31 10.77 -4.17 -7.30
C ASN A 31 9.81 -3.11 -7.85
N ARG A 32 10.23 -2.36 -8.87
CA ARG A 32 9.42 -1.31 -9.51
C ARG A 32 8.13 -1.85 -10.13
N ARG A 33 8.11 -3.11 -10.56
CA ARG A 33 6.92 -3.77 -11.11
C ARG A 33 5.85 -3.95 -10.02
N LEU A 34 6.26 -4.34 -8.81
CA LEU A 34 5.37 -4.43 -7.66
C LEU A 34 4.79 -3.06 -7.29
N ILE A 35 5.61 -2.01 -7.21
CA ILE A 35 5.13 -0.64 -6.93
C ILE A 35 4.09 -0.21 -7.97
N ARG A 36 4.37 -0.47 -9.25
CA ARG A 36 3.43 -0.16 -10.33
C ARG A 36 2.12 -0.94 -10.19
N ALA A 37 2.18 -2.24 -9.92
CA ALA A 37 0.99 -3.07 -9.73
C ALA A 37 0.14 -2.60 -8.54
N LEU A 38 0.76 -2.23 -7.42
CA LEU A 38 0.07 -1.66 -6.26
C LEU A 38 -0.63 -0.33 -6.58
N ALA A 39 -0.05 0.49 -7.47
CA ALA A 39 -0.67 1.71 -7.97
C ALA A 39 -1.83 1.43 -8.93
N ASP A 40 -1.64 0.52 -9.89
CA ASP A 40 -2.65 0.16 -10.89
C ASP A 40 -3.87 -0.53 -10.24
N GLU A 41 -3.66 -1.32 -9.19
CA GLU A 41 -4.75 -1.86 -8.37
C GLU A 41 -5.46 -0.78 -7.54
N GLY A 42 -4.91 0.42 -7.44
CA GLY A 42 -5.52 1.54 -6.74
C GLY A 42 -5.31 1.52 -5.23
N LEU A 43 -4.35 0.75 -4.71
CA LEU A 43 -4.01 0.79 -3.28
C LEU A 43 -3.23 2.06 -2.94
N LEU A 44 -2.17 2.38 -3.69
CA LEU A 44 -1.36 3.59 -3.44
C LEU A 44 -2.22 4.87 -3.51
N PRO A 45 -3.04 5.12 -4.55
CA PRO A 45 -3.90 6.31 -4.60
C PRO A 45 -4.80 6.47 -3.38
N ARG A 46 -5.34 5.37 -2.84
CA ARG A 46 -6.20 5.37 -1.63
C ARG A 46 -5.48 5.73 -0.35
N LEU A 47 -4.14 5.71 -0.34
CA LEU A 47 -3.32 6.00 0.83
C LEU A 47 -2.69 7.39 0.79
N PHE A 48 -3.00 8.21 -0.21
CA PHE A 48 -2.46 9.57 -0.35
C PHE A 48 -3.57 10.61 -0.52
N PRO A 49 -3.31 11.87 -0.11
CA PRO A 49 -4.26 12.95 -0.30
C PRO A 49 -4.32 13.40 -1.77
N ARG A 50 -5.44 13.97 -2.21
CA ARG A 50 -5.65 14.47 -3.58
C ARG A 50 -4.60 15.48 -4.02
N ARG A 51 -4.14 16.35 -3.12
CA ARG A 51 -3.04 17.30 -3.39
C ARG A 51 -1.74 16.65 -3.83
N ALA A 52 -1.52 15.38 -3.45
CA ALA A 52 -0.34 14.59 -3.78
C ALA A 52 -0.61 13.51 -4.83
N GLY A 53 -1.73 13.62 -5.58
CA GLY A 53 -2.11 12.66 -6.62
C GLY A 53 -2.82 11.40 -6.12
N GLY A 54 -3.22 11.36 -4.85
CA GLY A 54 -4.05 10.29 -4.30
C GLY A 54 -5.55 10.57 -4.43
N THR A 55 -6.37 9.82 -3.71
CA THR A 55 -7.85 9.90 -3.77
C THR A 55 -8.48 10.35 -2.46
N ARG A 56 -7.73 10.44 -1.35
CA ARG A 56 -8.29 10.90 -0.07
C ARG A 56 -8.34 12.42 0.00
N GLU A 57 -9.37 12.97 0.64
CA GLU A 57 -9.44 14.42 0.88
C GLU A 57 -8.34 14.89 1.86
N ALA A 58 -8.06 14.09 2.88
CA ALA A 58 -7.01 14.33 3.87
C ALA A 58 -5.92 13.24 3.86
N GLY A 59 -4.91 13.40 4.71
CA GLY A 59 -3.93 12.34 4.97
C GLY A 59 -4.58 11.10 5.61
N VAL A 60 -3.92 9.96 5.52
CA VAL A 60 -4.30 8.72 6.19
C VAL A 60 -3.71 8.73 7.61
N SER A 61 -4.41 8.13 8.57
CA SER A 61 -3.87 8.04 9.94
C SER A 61 -2.83 6.93 10.04
N ALA A 62 -1.96 6.99 11.06
CA ALA A 62 -1.02 5.91 11.35
C ALA A 62 -1.73 4.57 11.60
N ALA A 63 -2.89 4.59 12.27
CA ALA A 63 -3.70 3.39 12.50
C ALA A 63 -4.22 2.77 11.20
N ASP A 64 -4.67 3.59 10.25
CA ASP A 64 -5.12 3.13 8.94
C ASP A 64 -3.97 2.48 8.16
N LEU A 65 -2.76 3.05 8.22
CA LEU A 65 -1.56 2.43 7.63
C LEU A 65 -1.20 1.10 8.31
N CYS A 66 -1.31 1.01 9.64
CA CYS A 66 -1.05 -0.24 10.36
C CYS A 66 -1.99 -1.37 9.90
N VAL A 67 -3.28 -1.10 9.74
CA VAL A 67 -4.27 -2.09 9.28
C VAL A 67 -3.99 -2.53 7.84
N VAL A 68 -3.61 -1.62 6.95
CA VAL A 68 -3.19 -1.97 5.58
C VAL A 68 -1.96 -2.85 5.61
N ARG A 69 -0.93 -2.46 6.37
CA ARG A 69 0.32 -3.21 6.48
C ARG A 69 0.08 -4.61 7.04
N GLU A 70 -0.75 -4.75 8.07
CA GLU A 70 -1.15 -6.04 8.62
C GLU A 70 -1.83 -6.91 7.57
N SER A 71 -2.80 -6.35 6.85
CA SER A 71 -3.57 -7.07 5.81
C SER A 71 -2.67 -7.58 4.68
N LEU A 72 -1.70 -6.78 4.25
CA LEU A 72 -0.72 -7.20 3.23
C LEU A 72 0.26 -8.23 3.79
N GLY A 73 0.74 -8.03 5.03
CA GLY A 73 1.77 -8.85 5.66
C GLY A 73 1.35 -10.30 5.86
N TRP A 74 0.05 -10.56 6.05
CA TRP A 74 -0.49 -11.92 6.12
C TRP A 74 -0.25 -12.74 4.85
N ALA A 75 -0.18 -12.11 3.67
CA ALA A 75 0.00 -12.79 2.39
C ALA A 75 1.37 -12.55 1.74
N SER A 76 1.97 -11.38 1.95
CA SER A 76 3.29 -11.04 1.40
C SER A 76 3.96 -9.92 2.20
N THR A 77 5.03 -10.28 2.93
CA THR A 77 5.91 -9.33 3.60
C THR A 77 6.61 -8.38 2.63
N LEU A 78 6.82 -8.80 1.38
CA LEU A 78 7.39 -7.96 0.33
C LEU A 78 6.40 -6.89 -0.15
N ALA A 79 5.12 -7.23 -0.31
CA ALA A 79 4.07 -6.26 -0.65
C ALA A 79 3.82 -5.26 0.50
N GLU A 80 3.82 -5.76 1.74
CA GLU A 80 3.75 -4.93 2.93
C GLU A 80 4.92 -3.93 2.97
N ASN A 81 6.15 -4.41 2.88
CA ASN A 81 7.34 -3.57 2.90
C ASN A 81 7.31 -2.52 1.78
N ALA A 82 6.90 -2.91 0.57
CA ALA A 82 6.74 -1.99 -0.55
C ALA A 82 5.78 -0.84 -0.21
N ILE A 83 4.60 -1.14 0.36
CA ILE A 83 3.65 -0.11 0.81
C ILE A 83 4.21 0.72 1.97
N ALA A 84 4.85 0.09 2.95
CA ALA A 84 5.42 0.79 4.11
C ALA A 84 6.44 1.84 3.68
N ILE A 85 7.37 1.48 2.78
CA ILE A 85 8.39 2.42 2.28
C ILE A 85 7.74 3.55 1.48
N GLN A 86 6.78 3.26 0.59
CA GLN A 86 6.13 4.32 -0.18
C GLN A 86 5.33 5.27 0.71
N THR A 87 4.62 4.75 1.72
CA THR A 87 3.74 5.56 2.57
C THR A 87 4.52 6.25 3.69
N LEU A 88 5.10 5.50 4.62
CA LEU A 88 5.81 6.07 5.78
C LEU A 88 6.96 6.98 5.35
N GLY A 89 7.65 6.65 4.25
CA GLY A 89 8.72 7.48 3.69
C GLY A 89 8.23 8.75 2.99
N ALA A 90 7.04 8.74 2.38
CA ALA A 90 6.52 9.90 1.65
C ALA A 90 5.70 10.86 2.51
N TYR A 91 5.11 10.39 3.61
CA TYR A 91 4.26 11.24 4.47
C TYR A 91 4.95 12.51 4.99
N PRO A 92 6.25 12.51 5.38
CA PRO A 92 6.98 13.74 5.69
C PRO A 92 7.09 14.77 4.54
N ILE A 93 6.84 14.35 3.29
CA ILE A 93 6.92 15.18 2.08
C ILE A 93 5.54 15.71 1.69
N VAL A 94 4.50 14.90 1.87
CA VAL A 94 3.14 15.20 1.38
C VAL A 94 2.19 15.76 2.43
N LEU A 95 2.61 15.81 3.71
CA LEU A 95 1.85 16.44 4.80
C LEU A 95 1.84 17.96 4.67
#